data_AF-A0A8J7SZC3-F1
#
_entry.id   AF-A0A8J7SZC3-F1
#
_cell.length_a   1.000
_cell.length_b   1.000
_cell.length_c   1.000
_cell.angle_alpha   90.00
_cell.angle_beta   90.00
_cell.angle_gamma   90.00
#
_symmetry.space_group_name_H-M   'P 1'
#
loop_
_entity.id
_entity.type
_entity.pdbx_description
1 polymer ?
#
loop_
_entity_poly.entity_id
_entity_poly.type
_entity_poly.pdbx_seq_one_letter_code
_entity_poly.pdbx_strand_id
1 'polypeptide(L)'
;MVRLGGILAFVLIAVVIIGAFLAQNKAVAIVFGLIQTAIMIFVFWSSKGLFNSRNYRTADIAIMGIIVILVVLWIFSLLGGAGVGAVANPQALASALGVIGIISLIVLLAWLVFFIWFSIGAMGFANVGGGGLWKAIGILYIVGLGLLILTVVVGIIAAMAQSQGMVGLMAITGLIGALVLLAAWICHGIGLITGAGKMGA
;
A
#
# COMPACT_ATOMS: atom_id res chain seq x y z
N MET A 1 20.58 7.36 3.71
CA MET A 1 19.59 6.45 3.08
C MET A 1 18.16 6.73 3.56
N VAL A 2 17.89 6.76 4.87
CA VAL A 2 16.52 6.99 5.41
C VAL A 2 15.87 8.29 4.91
N ARG A 3 16.60 9.41 4.88
CA ARG A 3 16.09 10.69 4.36
C ARG A 3 15.68 10.61 2.88
N LEU A 4 16.46 9.88 2.07
CA LEU A 4 16.14 9.64 0.66
C LEU A 4 14.87 8.80 0.52
N GLY A 5 14.66 7.81 1.39
CA GLY A 5 13.41 7.04 1.44
C GLY A 5 12.21 7.92 1.71
N GLY A 6 12.36 8.89 2.61
CA GLY A 6 11.31 9.87 2.87
C GLY A 6 10.99 10.77 1.67
N ILE A 7 12.00 11.25 0.95
CA ILE A 7 11.82 12.02 -0.30
C ILE A 7 11.12 11.16 -1.36
N LEU A 8 11.56 9.91 -1.51
CA LEU A 8 11.00 8.97 -2.46
C LEU A 8 9.53 8.61 -2.17
N ALA A 9 9.06 8.71 -0.92
CA ALA A 9 7.64 8.57 -0.61
C ALA A 9 6.77 9.69 -1.24
N PHE A 10 7.31 10.90 -1.42
CA PHE A 10 6.62 11.97 -2.16
C PHE A 10 6.69 11.75 -3.67
N VAL A 11 7.82 11.26 -4.17
CA VAL A 11 7.95 10.85 -5.57
C VAL A 11 6.95 9.73 -5.90
N LEU A 12 6.74 8.79 -4.98
CA LEU A 12 5.73 7.74 -5.11
C LEU A 12 4.34 8.32 -5.34
N ILE A 13 3.94 9.30 -4.53
CA ILE A 13 2.63 9.96 -4.67
C ILE A 13 2.50 10.58 -6.05
N ALA A 14 3.52 11.30 -6.51
CA ALA A 14 3.52 11.88 -7.85
C ALA A 14 3.41 10.80 -8.94
N VAL A 15 4.17 9.71 -8.84
CA VAL A 15 4.12 8.58 -9.77
C VAL A 15 2.73 7.94 -9.79
N VAL A 16 2.08 7.75 -8.64
CA VAL A 16 0.74 7.17 -8.55
C VAL A 16 -0.31 8.10 -9.18
N ILE A 17 -0.25 9.40 -8.91
CA ILE A 17 -1.18 10.38 -9.47
C ILE A 17 -0.98 10.48 -10.99
N ILE A 18 0.25 10.70 -11.45
CA ILE A 18 0.57 10.81 -12.88
C ILE A 18 0.23 9.50 -13.60
N GLY A 19 0.57 8.37 -13.00
CA GLY A 19 0.25 7.04 -13.52
C GLY A 19 -1.25 6.85 -13.71
N ALA A 20 -2.09 7.31 -12.77
CA ALA A 20 -3.53 7.23 -12.91
C ALA A 20 -4.09 7.99 -14.13
N PHE A 21 -3.46 9.10 -14.55
CA PHE A 21 -3.86 9.87 -15.73
C PHE A 21 -3.26 9.34 -17.04
N LEU A 22 -2.03 8.79 -17.00
CA LEU A 22 -1.28 8.39 -18.20
C LEU A 22 -1.40 6.90 -18.55
N ALA A 23 -1.86 6.04 -17.63
CA ALA A 23 -1.93 4.59 -17.81
C ALA A 23 -3.06 4.09 -18.73
N GLN A 24 -3.48 4.88 -19.73
CA GLN A 24 -4.40 4.38 -20.76
C GLN A 24 -3.71 3.41 -21.73
N ASN A 25 -2.38 3.44 -21.80
CA ASN A 25 -1.57 2.50 -22.56
C ASN A 25 -0.97 1.42 -21.63
N LYS A 26 -1.12 0.14 -22.01
CA LYS A 26 -0.59 -1.01 -21.26
C LYS A 26 0.92 -0.91 -20.98
N ALA A 27 1.72 -0.50 -21.95
CA ALA A 27 3.17 -0.35 -21.77
C ALA A 27 3.51 0.74 -20.75
N VAL A 28 2.82 1.88 -20.82
CA VAL A 28 2.98 2.98 -19.85
C VAL A 28 2.57 2.53 -18.46
N ALA A 29 1.45 1.81 -18.32
CA ALA A 29 0.98 1.26 -17.05
C ALA A 29 2.01 0.31 -16.41
N ILE A 30 2.64 -0.55 -17.22
CA ILE A 30 3.70 -1.48 -16.76
C ILE A 30 4.91 -0.70 -16.22
N VAL A 31 5.38 0.30 -16.96
CA VAL A 31 6.55 1.11 -16.57
C VAL A 31 6.27 1.88 -15.28
N PHE A 32 5.12 2.56 -15.18
CA PHE A 32 4.74 3.27 -13.96
C PHE A 32 4.57 2.32 -12.77
N GLY A 33 3.99 1.13 -12.99
CA GLY A 33 3.87 0.09 -11.96
C GLY A 33 5.23 -0.44 -11.47
N LEU A 34 6.22 -0.57 -12.36
CA LEU A 34 7.58 -0.95 -12.00
C LEU A 34 8.25 0.14 -11.15
N ILE A 35 8.16 1.41 -11.59
CA ILE A 35 8.73 2.55 -10.87
C ILE A 35 8.09 2.66 -9.48
N GLN A 36 6.77 2.57 -9.40
CA GLN A 36 6.03 2.60 -8.14
C GLN A 36 6.48 1.48 -7.19
N THR A 37 6.61 0.25 -7.69
CA THR A 37 7.06 -0.90 -6.89
C THR A 37 8.50 -0.69 -6.38
N ALA A 38 9.41 -0.26 -7.24
CA ALA A 38 10.80 0.00 -6.86
C ALA A 38 10.91 1.08 -5.76
N ILE A 39 10.15 2.17 -5.91
CA ILE A 39 10.09 3.25 -4.92
C ILE A 39 9.54 2.73 -3.60
N MET A 40 8.42 2.00 -3.60
CA MET A 40 7.82 1.42 -2.40
C MET A 40 8.80 0.52 -1.65
N ILE A 41 9.50 -0.37 -2.36
CA ILE A 41 10.52 -1.23 -1.76
C ILE A 41 11.57 -0.39 -1.04
N PHE A 42 12.05 0.68 -1.68
CA PHE A 42 13.04 1.56 -1.09
C PHE A 42 12.52 2.33 0.14
N VAL A 43 11.27 2.80 0.10
CA VAL A 43 10.62 3.46 1.25
C VAL A 43 10.58 2.50 2.44
N PHE A 44 10.06 1.29 2.24
CA PHE A 44 9.95 0.29 3.30
C PHE A 44 11.31 -0.19 3.82
N TRP A 45 12.28 -0.39 2.92
CA TRP A 45 13.66 -0.67 3.30
C TRP A 45 14.27 0.44 4.16
N SER A 46 13.99 1.69 3.82
CA SER A 46 14.41 2.86 4.60
C SER A 46 13.76 2.89 5.98
N SER A 47 12.47 2.52 6.10
CA SER A 47 11.78 2.38 7.39
C SER A 47 12.42 1.31 8.26
N LYS A 48 12.80 0.17 7.68
CA LYS A 48 13.57 -0.87 8.38
C LYS A 48 14.90 -0.33 8.89
N GLY A 49 15.63 0.41 8.05
CA GLY A 49 16.89 1.04 8.45
C GLY A 49 16.72 2.02 9.62
N LEU A 50 15.65 2.82 9.61
CA LEU A 50 15.31 3.71 10.72
C LEU A 50 14.98 2.93 12.00
N PHE A 51 14.10 1.93 11.92
CA PHE A 51 13.66 1.16 13.08
C PHE A 51 14.83 0.41 13.72
N ASN A 52 15.69 -0.18 12.90
CA ASN A 52 16.88 -0.88 13.36
C ASN A 52 17.92 0.06 14.00
N SER A 53 18.03 1.31 13.55
CA SER A 53 18.90 2.29 14.23
C SER A 53 18.47 2.61 15.67
N ARG A 54 17.24 2.25 16.03
CA ARG A 54 16.65 2.41 17.37
C ARG A 54 16.44 1.06 18.07
N ASN A 55 17.10 -0.01 17.61
CA ASN A 55 16.96 -1.37 18.13
C ASN A 55 15.52 -1.92 18.11
N TYR A 56 14.65 -1.38 17.24
CA TYR A 56 13.27 -1.82 17.10
C TYR A 56 13.11 -2.81 15.93
N ARG A 57 13.15 -4.12 16.22
CA ARG A 57 13.08 -5.19 15.20
C ARG A 57 11.70 -5.78 14.99
N THR A 58 10.71 -5.39 15.79
CA THR A 58 9.37 -5.99 15.79
C THR A 58 8.65 -5.87 14.44
N ALA A 59 8.98 -4.87 13.62
CA ALA A 59 8.38 -4.68 12.30
C ALA A 59 9.20 -5.27 11.13
N ASP A 60 10.38 -5.87 11.38
CA ASP A 60 11.28 -6.31 10.31
C ASP A 60 10.64 -7.36 9.41
N ILE A 61 9.98 -8.36 10.00
CA ILE A 61 9.28 -9.42 9.25
C ILE A 61 8.15 -8.82 8.43
N ALA A 62 7.40 -7.87 9.01
CA ALA A 62 6.32 -7.19 8.31
C ALA A 62 6.83 -6.43 7.08
N ILE A 63 7.91 -5.67 7.23
CA ILE A 63 8.53 -4.91 6.16
C ILE A 63 9.05 -5.84 5.06
N MET A 64 9.76 -6.92 5.41
CA MET A 64 10.27 -7.87 4.42
C MET A 64 9.13 -8.58 3.68
N GLY A 65 8.06 -8.95 4.39
CA GLY A 65 6.86 -9.52 3.79
C GLY A 65 6.18 -8.57 2.79
N ILE A 66 6.04 -7.29 3.14
CA ILE A 66 5.55 -6.25 2.22
C ILE A 66 6.40 -6.18 0.95
N ILE A 67 7.74 -6.11 1.10
CA ILE A 67 8.66 -6.02 -0.04
C ILE A 67 8.51 -7.21 -0.97
N VAL A 68 8.57 -8.43 -0.43
CA VAL A 68 8.46 -9.66 -1.22
C VAL A 68 7.11 -9.73 -1.92
N ILE A 69 6.02 -9.47 -1.20
CA ILE A 69 4.69 -9.60 -1.76
C ILE A 69 4.36 -8.50 -2.77
N LEU A 70 4.89 -7.28 -2.60
CA LEU A 70 4.76 -6.23 -3.62
C LEU A 70 5.36 -6.66 -4.96
N VAL A 71 6.54 -7.29 -4.93
CA VAL A 71 7.17 -7.84 -6.16
C VAL A 71 6.31 -8.93 -6.76
N VAL A 72 5.82 -9.86 -5.93
CA VAL A 72 4.97 -10.98 -6.38
C VAL A 72 3.65 -10.48 -6.97
N LEU A 73 2.98 -9.51 -6.33
CA LEU A 73 1.77 -8.87 -6.83
C LEU A 73 2.00 -8.17 -8.16
N TRP A 74 3.12 -7.46 -8.30
CA TRP A 74 3.46 -6.80 -9.56
C TRP A 74 3.65 -7.84 -10.67
N ILE A 75 4.38 -8.93 -10.42
CA ILE A 75 4.55 -10.02 -11.40
C ILE A 75 3.19 -10.63 -11.79
N PHE A 76 2.32 -10.94 -10.82
CA PHE A 76 1.00 -11.48 -11.12
C PHE A 76 0.14 -10.52 -11.94
N SER A 77 0.25 -9.21 -11.70
CA SER A 77 -0.47 -8.22 -12.50
C SER A 77 -0.06 -8.23 -13.98
N LEU A 78 1.20 -8.57 -14.30
CA LEU A 78 1.67 -8.73 -15.69
C LEU A 78 1.06 -9.97 -16.36
N LEU A 79 0.79 -11.01 -15.58
CA LEU A 79 0.24 -12.30 -16.02
C LEU A 79 -1.30 -12.29 -16.15
N GLY A 80 -1.94 -11.12 -16.01
CA GLY A 80 -3.41 -11.00 -16.02
C GLY A 80 -4.07 -11.27 -14.67
N GLY A 81 -3.29 -11.36 -13.59
CA GLY A 81 -3.77 -11.44 -12.23
C GLY A 81 -4.31 -10.12 -11.68
N ALA A 82 -5.11 -10.21 -10.63
CA ALA A 82 -5.61 -9.06 -9.89
C ALA A 82 -4.45 -8.34 -9.18
N GLY A 83 -3.91 -7.28 -9.80
CA GLY A 83 -2.94 -6.40 -9.14
C GLY A 83 -3.58 -5.55 -8.04
N VAL A 84 -2.81 -4.70 -7.35
CA VAL A 84 -3.34 -3.77 -6.32
C VAL A 84 -4.46 -2.87 -6.87
N GLY A 85 -4.44 -2.55 -8.16
CA GLY A 85 -5.49 -1.79 -8.85
C GLY A 85 -6.79 -2.57 -9.13
N ALA A 86 -6.79 -3.90 -9.03
CA ALA A 86 -8.01 -4.71 -9.23
C ALA A 86 -9.00 -4.58 -8.06
N VAL A 87 -8.53 -4.14 -6.89
CA VAL A 87 -9.37 -3.75 -5.75
C VAL A 87 -10.33 -2.62 -6.11
N ALA A 88 -9.94 -1.75 -7.05
CA ALA A 88 -10.77 -0.64 -7.52
C ALA A 88 -11.74 -1.01 -8.65
N ASN A 89 -11.68 -2.25 -9.18
CA ASN A 89 -12.57 -2.72 -10.25
C ASN A 89 -13.06 -4.16 -9.99
N PRO A 90 -14.16 -4.34 -9.24
CA PRO A 90 -14.66 -5.66 -8.87
C PRO A 90 -15.26 -6.44 -10.05
N GLN A 91 -15.64 -5.80 -11.15
CA GLN A 91 -16.04 -6.49 -12.38
C GLN A 91 -14.84 -7.16 -13.08
N ALA A 92 -13.64 -6.56 -12.98
CA ALA A 92 -12.39 -7.21 -13.39
C ALA A 92 -12.02 -8.38 -12.44
N LEU A 93 -12.39 -8.29 -11.16
CA LEU A 93 -12.18 -9.37 -10.19
C LEU A 93 -13.08 -10.59 -10.45
N ALA A 94 -14.34 -10.37 -10.83
CA ALA A 94 -15.29 -11.43 -11.19
C ALA A 94 -14.91 -12.15 -12.49
N SER A 95 -14.30 -11.46 -13.45
CA SER A 95 -13.79 -12.06 -14.69
C SER A 95 -12.42 -12.74 -14.53
N ALA A 96 -11.71 -12.46 -13.43
CA ALA A 96 -10.43 -13.08 -13.09
C ALA A 96 -10.55 -14.45 -12.40
N LEU A 97 -11.74 -15.04 -12.24
CA LEU A 97 -12.01 -16.31 -11.52
C LEU A 97 -11.34 -17.59 -12.09
N GLY A 98 -10.37 -17.46 -12.99
CA GLY A 98 -9.40 -18.52 -13.27
C GLY A 98 -8.39 -18.70 -12.13
N VAL A 99 -7.59 -19.79 -12.19
CA VAL A 99 -6.56 -20.14 -11.17
C VAL A 99 -5.65 -18.95 -10.84
N ILE A 100 -5.29 -18.13 -11.83
CA ILE A 100 -4.43 -16.95 -11.65
C ILE A 100 -5.10 -15.87 -10.79
N GLY A 101 -6.40 -15.62 -10.91
CA GLY A 101 -7.08 -14.61 -10.09
C GLY A 101 -7.31 -15.06 -8.65
N ILE A 102 -7.58 -16.35 -8.41
CA ILE A 102 -7.66 -16.90 -7.05
C ILE A 102 -6.30 -16.78 -6.35
N ILE A 103 -5.21 -17.15 -7.03
CA ILE A 103 -3.85 -16.98 -6.49
C ILE A 103 -3.57 -15.49 -6.23
N SER A 104 -3.92 -14.60 -7.16
CA SER A 104 -3.73 -13.15 -7.00
C SER A 104 -4.48 -12.60 -5.78
N LEU A 105 -5.71 -13.08 -5.52
CA LEU A 105 -6.48 -12.75 -4.32
C LEU A 105 -5.80 -13.20 -3.03
N ILE A 106 -5.28 -14.43 -2.99
CA ILE A 106 -4.54 -14.94 -1.83
C ILE A 106 -3.30 -14.09 -1.56
N VAL A 107 -2.55 -13.73 -2.61
CA VAL A 107 -1.38 -12.88 -2.50
C VAL A 107 -1.76 -11.47 -2.02
N LEU A 108 -2.87 -10.92 -2.51
CA LEU A 108 -3.40 -9.63 -2.04
C LEU A 108 -3.81 -9.67 -0.56
N LEU A 109 -4.43 -10.77 -0.10
CA LEU A 109 -4.76 -10.94 1.31
C LEU A 109 -3.50 -11.05 2.17
N ALA A 110 -2.48 -11.78 1.71
CA ALA A 110 -1.19 -11.85 2.40
C ALA A 110 -0.57 -10.45 2.51
N TRP A 111 -0.59 -9.67 1.42
CA TRP A 111 -0.11 -8.29 1.40
C TRP A 111 -0.79 -7.43 2.48
N LEU A 112 -2.11 -7.53 2.60
CA LEU A 112 -2.89 -6.82 3.62
C LEU A 112 -2.48 -7.22 5.04
N VAL A 113 -2.28 -8.51 5.30
CA VAL A 113 -1.83 -9.01 6.62
C VAL A 113 -0.49 -8.40 7.00
N PHE A 114 0.49 -8.37 6.09
CA PHE A 114 1.79 -7.78 6.37
C PHE A 114 1.72 -6.26 6.56
N PHE A 115 0.82 -5.58 5.83
CA PHE A 115 0.58 -4.15 6.04
C PHE A 115 -0.09 -3.85 7.38
N ILE A 116 -1.06 -4.66 7.82
CA ILE A 116 -1.66 -4.54 9.16
C ILE A 116 -0.59 -4.76 10.23
N TRP A 117 0.25 -5.80 10.06
CA TRP A 117 1.35 -6.06 10.97
C TRP A 117 2.34 -4.89 11.00
N PHE A 118 2.75 -4.36 9.83
CA PHE A 118 3.59 -3.18 9.77
C PHE A 118 2.95 -1.99 10.48
N SER A 119 1.64 -1.78 10.32
CA SER A 119 0.92 -0.69 10.96
C SER A 119 0.95 -0.78 12.48
N ILE A 120 0.76 -1.98 13.02
CA ILE A 120 0.91 -2.26 14.46
C ILE A 120 2.36 -2.01 14.89
N GLY A 121 3.33 -2.47 14.09
CA GLY A 121 4.75 -2.22 14.33
C GLY A 121 5.10 -0.72 14.33
N ALA A 122 4.53 0.07 13.42
CA ALA A 122 4.72 1.51 13.37
C ALA A 122 4.13 2.21 14.62
N MET A 123 2.96 1.77 15.10
CA MET A 123 2.41 2.25 16.36
C MET A 123 3.28 1.86 17.57
N GLY A 124 3.84 0.65 17.57
CA GLY A 124 4.78 0.21 18.59
C GLY A 124 6.08 1.02 18.59
N PHE A 125 6.60 1.36 17.40
CA PHE A 125 7.79 2.19 17.24
C PHE A 125 7.63 3.59 17.86
N ALA A 126 6.40 4.13 17.87
CA ALA A 126 6.11 5.41 18.50
C ALA A 126 6.48 5.43 20.00
N ASN A 127 6.32 4.30 20.69
CA ASN A 127 6.57 4.16 22.13
C ASN A 127 8.06 4.04 22.48
N VAL A 128 8.93 3.76 21.50
CA VAL A 128 10.38 3.56 21.71
C VAL A 128 11.24 4.66 21.06
N GLY A 129 10.64 5.82 20.80
CA GLY A 129 11.36 7.00 20.31
C GLY A 129 11.04 7.43 18.89
N GLY A 130 10.14 6.73 18.19
CA GLY A 130 9.56 7.20 16.93
C GLY A 130 8.69 8.44 17.10
N GLY A 131 8.01 8.57 18.25
CA GLY A 131 7.10 9.68 18.55
C GLY A 131 5.73 9.55 17.87
N GLY A 132 4.84 10.52 18.15
CA GLY A 132 3.43 10.47 17.77
C GLY A 132 3.16 10.34 16.27
N LEU A 133 4.08 10.80 15.41
CA LEU A 133 3.95 10.68 13.96
C LEU A 133 3.93 9.22 13.49
N TRP A 134 4.76 8.35 14.07
CA TRP A 134 4.76 6.91 13.71
C TRP A 134 3.51 6.18 14.19
N LYS A 135 2.91 6.65 15.29
CA LYS A 135 1.57 6.19 15.70
C LYS A 135 0.51 6.59 14.68
N ALA A 136 0.52 7.85 14.23
CA ALA A 136 -0.41 8.32 13.20
C ALA A 136 -0.24 7.56 11.88
N ILE A 137 1.00 7.29 11.45
CA ILE A 137 1.29 6.48 10.26
C ILE A 137 0.61 5.11 10.35
N GLY A 138 0.78 4.39 11.46
CA GLY A 138 0.15 3.08 11.65
C GLY A 138 -1.38 3.14 11.63
N ILE A 139 -1.97 4.14 12.30
CA ILE A 139 -3.43 4.34 12.29
C ILE A 139 -3.95 4.61 10.87
N LEU A 140 -3.30 5.52 10.14
CA LEU A 140 -3.71 5.87 8.78
C LEU A 140 -3.63 4.68 7.82
N TYR A 141 -2.59 3.84 7.93
CA TYR A 141 -2.55 2.60 7.15
C TYR A 141 -3.70 1.65 7.52
N ILE A 142 -3.98 1.42 8.80
CA ILE A 142 -5.10 0.54 9.20
C ILE A 142 -6.43 1.07 8.65
N VAL A 143 -6.70 2.37 8.81
CA VAL A 143 -7.96 2.97 8.33
C VAL A 143 -8.05 2.90 6.81
N GLY A 144 -6.98 3.29 6.09
CA GLY A 144 -6.96 3.29 4.64
C GLY A 144 -7.10 1.89 4.04
N LEU A 145 -6.40 0.89 4.60
CA LEU A 145 -6.50 -0.50 4.16
C LEU A 145 -7.84 -1.12 4.55
N GLY A 146 -8.39 -0.78 5.71
CA GLY A 146 -9.74 -1.20 6.10
C GLY A 146 -10.81 -0.70 5.13
N LEU A 147 -10.68 0.55 4.68
CA LEU A 147 -11.56 1.13 3.65
C LEU A 147 -11.37 0.47 2.27
N LEU A 148 -10.15 0.09 1.90
CA LEU A 148 -9.92 -0.70 0.68
C LEU A 148 -10.57 -2.09 0.78
N ILE A 149 -10.45 -2.77 1.91
CA ILE A 149 -11.12 -4.06 2.13
C ILE A 149 -12.63 -3.89 2.01
N LEU A 150 -13.19 -2.85 2.65
CA LEU A 150 -14.61 -2.54 2.55
C LEU A 150 -15.02 -2.28 1.10
N THR A 151 -14.20 -1.58 0.32
CA THR A 151 -14.42 -1.34 -1.12
C THR A 151 -14.56 -2.65 -1.88
N VAL A 152 -13.66 -3.62 -1.65
CA VAL A 152 -13.73 -4.96 -2.27
C VAL A 152 -15.02 -5.67 -1.88
N VAL A 153 -15.33 -5.71 -0.58
CA VAL A 153 -16.50 -6.42 -0.05
C VAL A 153 -17.79 -5.83 -0.62
N VAL A 154 -17.93 -4.49 -0.61
CA VAL A 154 -19.10 -3.81 -1.19
C VAL A 154 -19.18 -4.05 -2.69
N GLY A 155 -18.04 -4.07 -3.40
CA GLY A 155 -17.98 -4.38 -4.82
C GLY A 155 -18.46 -5.79 -5.16
N ILE A 156 -18.07 -6.80 -4.37
CA ILE A 156 -18.55 -8.17 -4.52
C ILE A 156 -20.06 -8.24 -4.30
N ILE A 157 -20.56 -7.62 -3.22
CA ILE A 157 -22.01 -7.58 -2.94
C ILE A 157 -22.76 -6.86 -4.05
N ALA A 158 -22.23 -5.75 -4.56
CA ALA A 158 -22.82 -5.00 -5.68
C ALA A 158 -22.97 -5.87 -6.94
N ALA A 159 -21.94 -6.67 -7.25
CA ALA A 159 -21.96 -7.59 -8.38
C ALA A 159 -22.97 -8.71 -8.19
N MET A 160 -23.00 -9.34 -7.00
CA MET A 160 -23.94 -10.42 -6.69
C MET A 160 -25.40 -9.95 -6.66
N ALA A 161 -25.65 -8.76 -6.12
CA ALA A 161 -26.98 -8.18 -6.00
C ALA A 161 -27.42 -7.34 -7.21
N GLN A 162 -26.55 -7.17 -8.21
CA GLN A 162 -26.76 -6.28 -9.38
C GLN A 162 -27.23 -4.86 -8.98
N SER A 163 -26.74 -4.34 -7.86
CA SER A 163 -27.26 -3.12 -7.23
C SER A 163 -26.41 -1.89 -7.53
N GLN A 164 -27.00 -0.91 -8.24
CA GLN A 164 -26.35 0.37 -8.53
C GLN A 164 -26.07 1.21 -7.27
N GLY A 165 -26.93 1.10 -6.24
CA GLY A 165 -26.69 1.78 -4.96
C GLY A 165 -25.42 1.28 -4.27
N MET A 166 -25.14 -0.02 -4.36
CA MET A 166 -23.93 -0.62 -3.82
C MET A 166 -22.68 -0.27 -4.64
N VAL A 167 -22.81 -0.10 -5.96
CA VAL A 167 -21.74 0.44 -6.81
C VAL A 167 -21.36 1.86 -6.38
N GLY A 168 -22.35 2.71 -6.05
CA GLY A 168 -22.11 4.05 -5.53
C GLY A 168 -21.34 4.04 -4.20
N LEU A 169 -21.75 3.17 -3.26
CA LEU A 169 -21.06 3.01 -1.98
C LEU A 169 -19.62 2.49 -2.13
N MET A 170 -19.39 1.56 -3.06
CA MET A 170 -18.06 1.06 -3.40
C MET A 170 -17.16 2.20 -3.90
N ALA A 171 -17.65 3.04 -4.81
CA ALA A 171 -16.87 4.16 -5.33
C ALA A 171 -16.47 5.17 -4.23
N ILE A 172 -17.40 5.50 -3.33
CA ILE A 172 -17.15 6.43 -2.21
C ILE A 172 -16.14 5.84 -1.23
N THR A 173 -16.34 4.59 -0.80
CA THR A 173 -15.42 3.92 0.13
C THR A 173 -14.01 3.77 -0.47
N GLY A 174 -13.93 3.47 -1.77
CA GLY A 174 -12.66 3.41 -2.51
C GLY A 174 -11.94 4.75 -2.56
N LEU A 175 -12.66 5.84 -2.84
CA LEU A 175 -12.11 7.18 -2.88
C LEU A 175 -11.57 7.61 -1.50
N ILE A 176 -12.37 7.44 -0.44
CA ILE A 176 -11.95 7.80 0.92
C ILE A 176 -10.73 6.96 1.33
N GLY A 177 -10.75 5.65 1.06
CA GLY A 177 -9.61 4.77 1.34
C GLY A 177 -8.33 5.21 0.64
N ALA A 178 -8.40 5.57 -0.65
CA ALA A 178 -7.27 6.08 -1.41
C ALA A 178 -6.73 7.40 -0.83
N LEU A 179 -7.60 8.34 -0.46
CA LEU A 179 -7.20 9.61 0.16
C LEU A 179 -6.52 9.40 1.52
N VAL A 180 -7.03 8.48 2.34
CA VAL A 180 -6.40 8.14 3.63
C VAL A 180 -5.02 7.51 3.42
N LEU A 181 -4.86 6.64 2.43
CA LEU A 181 -3.56 6.05 2.10
C LEU A 181 -2.56 7.07 1.55
N LEU A 182 -3.02 8.03 0.75
CA LEU A 182 -2.18 9.16 0.34
C LEU A 182 -1.71 9.97 1.55
N ALA A 183 -2.60 10.26 2.50
CA ALA A 183 -2.22 10.89 3.77
C ALA A 183 -1.22 10.04 4.56
N ALA A 184 -1.40 8.71 4.59
CA ALA A 184 -0.47 7.78 5.22
C ALA A 184 0.92 7.85 4.58
N TRP A 185 1.02 7.92 3.25
CA TRP A 185 2.29 8.04 2.52
C TRP A 185 2.98 9.39 2.76
N ILE A 186 2.22 10.48 2.81
CA ILE A 186 2.73 11.81 3.20
C ILE A 186 3.34 11.73 4.60
N CYS A 187 2.57 11.24 5.58
CA CYS A 187 3.05 11.09 6.96
C CYS A 187 4.26 10.16 7.03
N HIS A 188 4.29 9.06 6.27
CA HIS A 188 5.41 8.13 6.22
C HIS A 188 6.67 8.80 5.68
N GLY A 189 6.56 9.58 4.60
CA GLY A 189 7.64 10.38 4.05
C GLY A 189 8.23 11.35 5.08
N ILE A 190 7.38 12.11 5.78
CA ILE A 190 7.79 13.02 6.86
C ILE A 190 8.44 12.23 8.00
N GLY A 191 7.88 11.08 8.39
CA GLY A 191 8.41 10.21 9.45
C GLY A 191 9.84 9.75 9.17
N LEU A 192 10.14 9.43 7.92
CA LEU A 192 11.48 9.05 7.48
C LEU A 192 12.45 10.26 7.45
N ILE A 193 12.01 11.41 6.93
CA ILE A 193 12.86 12.62 6.88
C ILE A 193 13.23 13.08 8.30
N THR A 194 12.23 13.18 9.17
CA THR A 194 12.40 13.59 10.57
C THR A 194 13.20 12.56 11.36
N GLY A 195 12.92 11.27 11.18
CA GLY A 195 13.66 10.17 11.79
C GLY A 195 15.14 10.19 11.40
N ALA A 196 15.45 10.39 10.12
CA ALA A 196 16.82 10.48 9.63
C ALA A 196 17.61 11.64 10.26
N GLY A 197 16.96 12.79 10.52
CA GLY A 197 17.58 13.92 11.22
C GLY A 197 18.03 13.58 12.65
N LYS A 198 17.41 12.58 13.27
CA LYS A 198 17.72 12.10 14.63
C LYS A 198 18.64 10.88 14.66
N MET A 199 19.23 10.49 13.53
CA MET A 199 20.19 9.39 13.42
C MET A 199 21.65 9.87 13.31
N GLY A 200 21.86 11.15 12.99
CA GLY A 200 23.18 11.76 12.82
C GLY A 200 23.57 12.75 13.92
N ALA A 201 22.88 12.69 15.07
CA ALA A 201 23.19 13.41 16.30
C ALA A 201 23.46 12.37 17.39
#